data_AF-A0A645JDU6-F1
#
_entry.id   AF-A0A645JDU6-F1
#
_cell.length_a   1.000
_cell.length_b   1.000
_cell.length_c   1.000
_cell.angle_alpha   90.00
_cell.angle_beta   90.00
_cell.angle_gamma   90.00
#
_symmetry.space_group_name_H-M   'P 1'
#
loop_
_entity.id
_entity.type
_entity.pdbx_description
1 polymer ?
#
loop_
_entity_poly.entity_id
_entity_poly.type
_entity_poly.pdbx_seq_one_letter_code
_entity_poly.pdbx_strand_id
1 'polypeptide(L)'
;MRRICSRPEALKALSELREMEAVDLSTLSHKHLKDFYAKAIKDQNFTNLLALYKSINQKKDSLEGTTKKLCQTDTAYLRKILTLLTEEIALCFDIKDDEAVLMLDRALSPDLN
;
A
#
# COMPACT_ATOMS: atom_id res chain seq x y z
N MET A 1 15.00 6.35 15.60
CA MET A 1 14.52 7.41 14.69
C MET A 1 14.14 6.75 13.36
N ARG A 2 12.87 6.85 12.96
CA ARG A 2 12.41 6.41 11.63
C ARG A 2 13.02 7.36 10.59
N ARG A 3 13.53 6.84 9.47
CA ARG A 3 13.84 7.70 8.32
C ARG A 3 12.53 7.97 7.63
N ILE A 4 12.04 9.20 7.75
CA ILE A 4 10.96 9.69 6.89
C ILE A 4 11.52 9.69 5.48
N CYS A 5 10.79 9.10 4.54
CA CYS A 5 11.10 9.17 3.12
C CYS A 5 11.34 10.63 2.71
N SER A 6 12.32 10.91 1.85
CA SER A 6 12.46 12.27 1.33
C SER A 6 11.39 12.53 0.27
N ARG A 7 10.95 13.78 0.13
CA ARG A 7 10.00 14.19 -0.92
C ARG A 7 10.35 13.66 -2.33
N PRO A 8 11.61 13.75 -2.83
CA PRO A 8 11.95 13.22 -4.16
C PRO A 8 11.88 11.68 -4.22
N GLU A 9 12.24 10.97 -3.15
CA GLU A 9 12.09 9.52 -3.09
C GLU A 9 10.61 9.11 -3.09
N ALA A 10 9.77 9.81 -2.33
CA ALA A 10 8.33 9.56 -2.28
C ALA A 10 7.68 9.81 -3.64
N LEU A 11 8.03 10.91 -4.30
CA LEU A 11 7.52 11.25 -5.63
C LEU A 11 7.92 10.18 -6.66
N LYS A 12 9.19 9.76 -6.65
CA LYS A 12 9.69 8.71 -7.53
C LYS A 12 8.94 7.39 -7.28
N ALA A 13 8.84 6.97 -6.02
CA ALA A 13 8.16 5.73 -5.65
C ALA A 13 6.65 5.76 -6.01
N LEU A 14 5.97 6.89 -5.86
CA LEU A 14 4.58 7.05 -6.29
C LEU A 14 4.45 6.98 -7.82
N SER A 15 5.38 7.59 -8.56
CA SER A 15 5.37 7.51 -10.03
C SER A 15 5.63 6.09 -10.55
N GLU A 16 6.44 5.31 -9.82
CA GLU A 16 6.78 3.93 -10.17
C GLU A 16 5.77 2.91 -9.62
N LEU A 17 4.79 3.33 -8.79
CA LEU A 17 3.85 2.44 -8.10
C LEU A 17 3.15 1.47 -9.07
N ARG A 18 2.77 1.95 -10.25
CA ARG A 18 2.14 1.12 -11.29
C ARG A 18 3.06 0.06 -11.86
N GLU A 19 4.37 0.31 -11.90
CA GLU A 19 5.38 -0.61 -12.44
C GLU A 19 6.01 -1.50 -11.37
N MET A 20 5.83 -1.17 -10.07
CA MET A 20 6.34 -2.00 -8.97
C MET A 20 5.83 -3.45 -9.06
N GLU A 21 6.72 -4.41 -8.85
CA GLU A 21 6.30 -5.81 -8.76
C GLU A 21 5.34 -6.00 -7.58
N ALA A 22 4.15 -6.50 -7.90
CA ALA A 22 3.20 -6.91 -6.87
C ALA A 22 3.55 -8.33 -6.43
N VAL A 23 3.43 -8.57 -5.13
CA VAL A 23 3.63 -9.88 -4.55
C VAL A 23 2.34 -10.67 -4.71
N ASP A 24 2.45 -11.89 -5.23
CA ASP A 24 1.29 -12.78 -5.30
C ASP A 24 0.94 -13.30 -3.90
N LEU A 25 -0.09 -12.68 -3.30
CA LEU A 25 -0.60 -13.02 -1.97
C LEU A 25 -1.57 -14.22 -1.99
N SER A 26 -1.89 -14.78 -3.16
CA SER A 26 -2.85 -15.89 -3.30
C SER A 26 -2.25 -17.25 -2.95
N THR A 27 -0.93 -17.38 -3.08
CA THR A 27 -0.18 -18.62 -2.80
C THR A 27 0.21 -18.79 -1.33
N LEU A 28 0.10 -17.73 -0.53
CA LEU A 28 0.51 -17.72 0.87
C LEU A 28 -0.61 -18.22 1.79
N SER A 29 -0.25 -19.09 2.74
CA SER A 29 -1.16 -19.50 3.81
C SER A 29 -1.46 -18.33 4.76
N HIS A 30 -2.58 -18.41 5.50
CA HIS A 30 -2.99 -17.37 6.45
C HIS A 30 -1.91 -17.00 7.48
N LYS A 31 -1.13 -17.98 7.95
CA LYS A 31 -0.03 -17.74 8.90
C LYS A 31 1.09 -16.96 8.23
N HIS A 32 1.51 -17.37 7.03
CA HIS A 32 2.56 -16.69 6.28
C HIS A 32 2.15 -15.28 5.84
N LEU A 33 0.88 -15.06 5.49
CA LEU A 33 0.35 -13.71 5.19
C LEU A 33 0.50 -12.77 6.38
N LYS A 34 0.10 -13.22 7.57
CA LYS A 34 0.20 -12.40 8.79
C LYS A 34 1.65 -12.06 9.13
N ASP A 35 2.55 -13.03 9.04
CA ASP A 35 3.97 -12.83 9.30
C ASP A 35 4.60 -11.89 8.25
N PHE A 36 4.22 -12.05 6.98
CA PHE A 36 4.66 -11.20 5.89
C PHE A 36 4.23 -9.74 6.10
N TYR A 37 2.95 -9.51 6.38
CA TYR A 37 2.46 -8.16 6.65
C TYR A 37 3.05 -7.55 7.91
N ALA A 38 3.21 -8.34 8.99
CA ALA A 38 3.83 -7.88 10.21
C ALA A 38 5.29 -7.44 9.99
N LYS A 39 6.03 -8.19 9.17
CA LYS A 39 7.41 -7.85 8.80
C LYS A 39 7.47 -6.58 7.96
N ALA A 40 6.65 -6.47 6.92
CA ALA A 40 6.61 -5.28 6.07
C ALA A 40 6.27 -4.00 6.86
N ILE A 41 5.33 -4.09 7.81
CA ILE A 41 5.00 -2.97 8.70
C ILE A 41 6.13 -2.67 9.68
N LYS A 42 6.83 -3.68 10.19
CA LYS A 42 7.95 -3.49 11.11
C LYS A 42 9.14 -2.84 10.42
N ASP A 43 9.40 -3.19 9.17
CA ASP A 43 10.50 -2.65 8.38
C ASP A 43 10.25 -1.17 8.02
N GLN A 44 8.99 -0.70 8.07
CA GLN A 44 8.56 0.69 7.82
C GLN A 44 9.17 1.32 6.56
N ASN A 45 9.51 0.48 5.58
CA ASN A 45 10.08 0.94 4.32
C ASN A 45 8.93 1.38 3.40
N PHE A 46 8.96 2.66 3.01
CA PHE A 46 7.91 3.29 2.20
C PHE A 46 7.62 2.51 0.91
N THR A 47 8.66 2.12 0.16
CA THR A 47 8.53 1.34 -1.09
C THR A 47 7.92 -0.03 -0.84
N ASN A 48 8.31 -0.71 0.24
CA ASN A 48 7.73 -2.02 0.58
C ASN A 48 6.25 -1.89 0.97
N LEU A 49 5.89 -0.82 1.69
CA LEU A 49 4.49 -0.54 2.05
C LEU A 49 3.65 -0.24 0.80
N LEU A 50 4.20 0.51 -0.15
CA LEU A 50 3.57 0.78 -1.46
C LEU A 50 3.36 -0.49 -2.28
N ALA A 51 4.38 -1.33 -2.41
CA ALA A 51 4.27 -2.62 -3.09
C ALA A 51 3.21 -3.52 -2.43
N LEU A 52 3.14 -3.50 -1.10
CA LEU A 52 2.15 -4.25 -0.33
C LEU A 52 0.73 -3.71 -0.53
N TYR A 53 0.57 -2.38 -0.51
CA TYR A 53 -0.70 -1.70 -0.80
C TYR A 53 -1.23 -2.10 -2.18
N LYS A 54 -0.37 -2.05 -3.20
CA LYS A 54 -0.70 -2.51 -4.55
C LYS A 54 -1.10 -3.98 -4.59
N SER A 55 -0.32 -4.84 -3.94
CA SER A 55 -0.57 -6.29 -3.92
C SER A 55 -1.93 -6.63 -3.32
N ILE A 56 -2.32 -5.97 -2.22
CA ILE A 56 -3.62 -6.18 -1.59
C ILE A 56 -4.75 -5.62 -2.45
N ASN A 57 -4.55 -4.47 -3.12
CA ASN A 57 -5.55 -3.93 -4.06
C ASN A 57 -5.72 -4.83 -5.30
N GLN A 58 -4.64 -5.33 -5.89
CA GLN A 58 -4.76 -6.32 -6.98
C GLN A 58 -5.50 -7.60 -6.55
N LYS A 59 -5.25 -8.05 -5.32
CA LYS A 59 -6.01 -9.16 -4.73
C LYS A 59 -7.49 -8.77 -4.55
N LYS A 60 -7.79 -7.54 -4.16
CA LYS A 60 -9.16 -7.03 -4.06
C LYS A 60 -9.85 -7.03 -5.44
N ASP A 61 -9.19 -6.46 -6.45
CA ASP A 61 -9.71 -6.32 -7.82
C ASP A 61 -9.90 -7.69 -8.48
N SER A 62 -8.97 -8.63 -8.29
CA SER A 62 -9.13 -10.01 -8.79
C SER A 62 -10.26 -10.79 -8.11
N LEU A 63 -10.68 -10.37 -6.91
CA LEU A 63 -11.87 -10.89 -6.23
C LEU A 63 -13.13 -10.13 -6.64
N GLU A 64 -13.01 -8.92 -7.19
CA GLU A 64 -14.08 -8.07 -7.67
C GLU A 64 -14.67 -8.68 -8.96
N GLY A 65 -15.77 -9.40 -8.82
CA GLY A 65 -16.34 -10.26 -9.86
C GLY A 65 -16.50 -11.72 -9.43
N THR A 66 -15.93 -12.08 -8.29
CA THR A 66 -16.20 -13.35 -7.59
C THR A 66 -17.13 -13.10 -6.39
N THR A 67 -17.74 -14.15 -5.84
CA THR A 67 -18.47 -14.08 -4.56
C THR A 67 -17.54 -13.97 -3.33
N LYS A 68 -16.22 -14.03 -3.54
CA LYS A 68 -15.22 -13.96 -2.48
C LYS A 68 -14.83 -12.50 -2.21
N LYS A 69 -14.51 -12.21 -0.95
CA LYS A 69 -14.01 -10.90 -0.50
C LYS A 69 -12.63 -11.06 0.11
N LEU A 70 -11.89 -9.95 0.24
CA LEU A 70 -10.67 -9.93 1.04
C LEU A 70 -10.95 -10.50 2.44
N CYS A 71 -10.00 -11.26 2.97
CA CYS A 71 -10.15 -11.80 4.31
C CYS A 71 -10.02 -10.68 5.36
N GLN A 72 -10.45 -10.95 6.59
CA GLN A 72 -10.38 -9.97 7.69
C GLN A 72 -8.94 -9.51 7.95
N THR A 73 -7.96 -10.41 7.80
CA THR A 73 -6.53 -10.08 7.94
C THR A 73 -6.12 -9.08 6.88
N ASP A 74 -6.37 -9.36 5.60
CA ASP A 74 -6.00 -8.46 4.50
C ASP A 74 -6.63 -7.07 4.69
N THR A 75 -7.91 -7.02 5.10
CA THR A 75 -8.62 -5.77 5.35
C THR A 75 -8.01 -4.96 6.50
N ALA A 76 -7.66 -5.62 7.60
CA ALA A 76 -7.06 -4.96 8.76
C ALA A 76 -5.66 -4.41 8.43
N TYR A 77 -4.86 -5.18 7.72
CA TYR A 77 -3.52 -4.76 7.31
C TYR A 77 -3.57 -3.69 6.23
N LEU A 78 -4.49 -3.76 5.27
CA LEU A 78 -4.70 -2.72 4.26
C LEU A 78 -4.96 -1.36 4.90
N ARG A 79 -5.88 -1.29 5.87
CA ARG A 79 -6.15 -0.04 6.61
C ARG A 79 -4.91 0.49 7.31
N LYS A 80 -4.14 -0.40 7.95
CA LYS A 80 -2.92 -0.01 8.66
C LYS A 80 -1.82 0.49 7.72
N ILE A 81 -1.64 -0.16 6.57
CA ILE A 81 -0.70 0.26 5.52
C ILE A 81 -1.13 1.62 4.96
N LEU A 82 -2.43 1.79 4.67
CA LEU A 82 -2.98 3.05 4.18
C LEU A 82 -2.71 4.19 5.15
N THR A 83 -2.96 4.01 6.45
CA THR A 83 -2.63 5.02 7.47
C THR A 83 -1.14 5.36 7.45
N LEU A 84 -0.25 4.37 7.45
CA LEU A 84 1.20 4.60 7.47
C LEU A 84 1.71 5.32 6.21
N LEU A 85 1.18 4.97 5.04
CA LEU A 85 1.52 5.62 3.78
C LEU A 85 0.99 7.05 3.73
N THR A 86 -0.25 7.25 4.18
CA THR A 86 -0.91 8.56 4.19
C THR A 86 -0.16 9.52 5.10
N GLU A 87 0.15 9.11 6.34
CA GLU A 87 0.94 9.91 7.28
C GLU A 87 2.31 10.25 6.69
N GLU A 88 2.97 9.30 6.03
CA GLU A 88 4.30 9.54 5.45
C GLU A 88 4.22 10.48 4.25
N ILE A 89 3.23 10.35 3.36
CA ILE A 89 3.01 11.26 2.24
C ILE A 89 2.65 12.66 2.74
N ALA A 90 1.73 12.76 3.69
CA ALA A 90 1.33 14.04 4.32
C ALA A 90 2.55 14.79 4.86
N LEU A 91 3.43 14.09 5.59
CA LEU A 91 4.68 14.65 6.10
C LEU A 91 5.69 14.99 5.00
N CYS A 92 5.85 14.14 3.98
CA CYS A 92 6.81 14.36 2.88
C CYS A 92 6.45 15.56 2.00
N PHE A 93 5.16 15.77 1.78
CA PHE A 93 4.64 16.76 0.85
C PHE A 93 4.08 18.01 1.54
N ASP A 94 4.01 18.02 2.87
CA ASP A 94 3.40 19.08 3.68
C ASP A 94 1.93 19.33 3.27
N ILE A 95 1.15 18.24 3.22
CA ILE A 95 -0.26 18.21 2.80
C ILE A 95 -1.13 17.53 3.86
N LYS A 96 -2.45 17.62 3.70
CA LYS A 96 -3.39 16.93 4.60
C LYS A 96 -3.51 15.45 4.26
N ASP A 97 -3.92 14.65 5.25
CA ASP A 97 -4.17 13.21 5.07
C ASP A 97 -5.13 12.93 3.92
N ASP A 98 -6.21 13.69 3.79
CA ASP A 98 -7.19 13.53 2.70
C ASP A 98 -6.55 13.72 1.31
N GLU A 99 -5.63 14.69 1.17
CA GLU A 99 -4.90 14.93 -0.08
C GLU A 99 -3.86 13.84 -0.35
N ALA A 100 -3.23 13.32 0.70
CA ALA A 100 -2.29 12.21 0.62
C ALA A 100 -2.98 10.91 0.18
N VAL A 101 -4.19 10.62 0.67
CA VAL A 101 -5.02 9.50 0.20
C VAL A 101 -5.31 9.65 -1.29
N LEU A 102 -5.75 10.85 -1.72
CA LEU A 102 -6.03 11.12 -3.14
C LEU A 102 -4.79 10.95 -4.02
N MET A 103 -3.61 11.38 -3.55
CA MET A 103 -2.36 11.16 -4.27
C MET A 103 -2.04 9.67 -4.42
N LEU A 104 -2.22 8.90 -3.35
CA LEU A 104 -1.95 7.47 -3.36
C LEU A 104 -2.90 6.71 -4.30
N ASP A 105 -4.20 7.05 -4.27
CA ASP A 105 -5.20 6.44 -5.15
C ASP A 105 -4.95 6.80 -6.62
N ARG A 106 -4.61 8.05 -6.92
CA ARG A 106 -4.22 8.48 -8.29
C ARG A 106 -2.96 7.78 -8.78
N ALA A 107 -1.99 7.54 -7.89
CA ALA A 107 -0.78 6.81 -8.24
C ALA A 107 -1.06 5.33 -8.56
N LEU A 108 -2.06 4.73 -7.89
CA LEU A 108 -2.47 3.35 -8.14
C LEU A 108 -3.38 3.22 -9.36
N SER A 109 -4.25 4.20 -9.60
CA SER A 109 -5.27 4.21 -10.65
C SER A 109 -5.46 5.61 -11.23
N PRO A 110 -4.57 6.05 -12.16
CA PRO A 110 -4.61 7.40 -12.72
C PRO A 110 -5.83 7.68 -13.62
N ASP A 111 -6.62 6.64 -13.94
CA ASP A 111 -7.80 6.74 -14.81
C ASP A 111 -9.09 7.20 -14.09
N LEU A 112 -9.07 7.38 -12.77
CA LEU A 112 -10.19 7.97 -12.01
C LEU A 112 -10.10 9.51 -12.02
N ASN A 113 -10.75 10.12 -13.02
CA ASN A 113 -11.09 11.55 -13.07
C ASN A 113 -12.24 11.88 -12.14
#